data_AF-A0A7W4NYI0-F1
#
_entry.id   AF-A0A7W4NYI0-F1
#
_cell.length_a   1.000
_cell.length_b   1.000
_cell.length_c   1.000
_cell.angle_alpha   90.00
_cell.angle_beta   90.00
_cell.angle_gamma   90.00
#
_symmetry.space_group_name_H-M   'P 1'
#
loop_
_entity.id
_entity.type
_entity.pdbx_description
1 polymer ?
#
loop_
_entity_poly.entity_id
_entity_poly.type
_entity_poly.pdbx_seq_one_letter_code
_entity_poly.pdbx_strand_id
1 'polypeptide(L)'
;MGLEFSATERNIRFLHQVFDLSANATWMNGSMQYMFGTQMATTHSLINQPTVLANGAVTWKIPQIDGGLRVTANYSGGYVTSFGATPGLYYGFGSLFTMNLAFWHRVIPHLMFKYELMNVADQQPYNTYGYEGHVSFINQYQYYGRGAYFHVIFD
;
A
#
# COMPACT_ATOMS: atom_id res chain seq x y z
N MET A 1 19.01 9.39 -2.86
CA MET A 1 19.15 9.02 -1.44
C MET A 1 17.77 8.72 -0.88
N GLY A 2 17.63 7.73 -0.02
CA GLY A 2 16.36 7.39 0.62
C GLY A 2 16.55 7.14 2.11
N LEU A 3 15.46 7.23 2.86
CA LEU A 3 15.39 6.90 4.28
C LEU A 3 14.35 5.79 4.45
N GLU A 4 14.69 4.78 5.23
CA GLU A 4 13.78 3.70 5.58
C GLU A 4 13.70 3.56 7.10
N PHE A 5 12.47 3.39 7.59
CA PHE A 5 12.17 3.09 8.98
C PHE A 5 11.34 1.81 9.03
N SER A 6 11.67 0.93 9.97
CA SER A 6 10.89 -0.28 10.24
C SER A 6 10.84 -0.54 11.73
N ALA A 7 9.66 -0.86 12.23
CA ALA A 7 9.41 -1.22 13.62
C ALA A 7 8.46 -2.42 13.67
N THR A 8 8.72 -3.33 14.59
CA THR A 8 7.84 -4.46 14.89
C THR A 8 7.92 -4.75 16.37
N GLU A 9 6.76 -4.87 17.00
CA GLU A 9 6.64 -5.18 18.42
C GLU A 9 5.51 -6.18 18.62
N ARG A 10 5.70 -7.13 19.53
CA ARG A 10 4.75 -8.24 19.74
C ARG A 10 4.34 -8.30 21.19
N ASN A 11 3.11 -8.77 21.42
CA ASN A 11 2.56 -8.98 22.75
C ASN A 11 2.51 -7.71 23.62
N ILE A 12 2.27 -6.55 23.00
CA ILE A 12 2.02 -5.30 23.71
C ILE A 12 0.76 -5.47 24.55
N ARG A 13 0.88 -5.28 25.86
CA ARG A 13 -0.24 -5.37 26.79
C ARG A 13 -0.82 -3.98 27.03
N PHE A 14 -2.08 -3.79 26.64
CA PHE A 14 -2.80 -2.55 26.88
C PHE A 14 -4.24 -2.86 27.27
N LEU A 15 -4.72 -2.31 28.39
CA LEU A 15 -6.07 -2.56 28.91
C LEU A 15 -6.44 -4.06 29.01
N HIS A 16 -5.52 -4.91 29.47
CA HIS A 16 -5.65 -6.39 29.53
C HIS A 16 -5.82 -7.09 28.17
N GLN A 17 -5.68 -6.37 27.07
CA GLN A 17 -5.64 -6.90 25.71
C GLN A 17 -4.19 -7.05 25.25
N VAL A 18 -3.98 -7.92 24.26
CA VAL A 18 -2.66 -8.21 23.70
C VAL A 18 -2.65 -7.83 22.22
N PHE A 19 -1.66 -7.03 21.82
CA PHE A 19 -1.51 -6.55 20.45
C PHE A 19 -0.13 -6.87 19.87
N ASP A 20 -0.08 -7.13 18.58
CA ASP A 20 1.15 -7.06 17.78
C ASP A 20 1.06 -5.85 16.85
N LEU A 21 2.16 -5.10 16.72
CA LEU A 21 2.30 -3.96 15.84
C LEU A 21 3.45 -4.18 14.87
N SER A 22 3.27 -3.74 13.62
CA SER A 22 4.36 -3.64 12.65
C SER A 22 4.13 -2.42 11.78
N ALA A 23 5.19 -1.66 11.50
CA ALA A 23 5.15 -0.54 10.59
C ALA A 23 6.46 -0.43 9.82
N ASN A 24 6.37 -0.06 8.55
CA ASN A 24 7.51 0.28 7.70
C ASN A 24 7.16 1.54 6.91
N ALA A 25 8.12 2.44 6.75
CA ALA A 25 7.98 3.60 5.90
C ALA A 25 9.30 3.87 5.18
N THR A 26 9.21 4.12 3.88
CA THR A 26 10.35 4.42 3.01
C THR A 26 10.09 5.73 2.30
N TRP A 27 10.99 6.69 2.46
CA TRP A 27 11.06 7.90 1.66
C TRP A 27 12.19 7.77 0.65
N MET A 28 11.89 8.03 -0.61
CA MET A 28 12.82 7.89 -1.72
C MET A 28 12.95 9.22 -2.46
N ASN A 29 14.18 9.66 -2.65
CA ASN A 29 14.50 10.81 -3.48
C ASN A 29 15.62 10.43 -4.46
N GLY A 30 15.44 10.78 -5.72
CA GLY A 30 16.38 10.50 -6.78
C GLY A 30 16.10 11.38 -7.96
N SER A 31 17.10 11.62 -8.81
CA SER A 31 16.88 12.31 -10.08
C SER A 31 17.46 11.46 -11.19
N MET A 32 16.84 11.54 -12.35
CA MET A 32 17.35 10.87 -13.54
C MET A 32 17.13 11.76 -14.76
N GLN A 33 18.12 11.73 -15.65
CA GLN A 33 18.04 12.37 -16.95
C GLN A 33 17.72 11.30 -17.97
N TYR A 34 16.70 11.55 -18.77
CA TYR A 34 16.27 10.67 -19.85
C TYR A 34 16.42 11.40 -21.16
N MET A 35 17.07 10.75 -22.13
CA MET A 35 17.08 11.20 -23.51
C MET A 35 15.86 10.65 -24.24
N PHE A 36 15.08 11.54 -24.86
CA PHE A 36 13.98 11.19 -25.74
C PHE A 36 14.18 11.90 -27.09
N GLY A 37 14.68 11.15 -28.09
CA GLY A 37 15.13 11.75 -29.35
C GLY A 37 16.30 12.71 -29.15
N THR A 38 16.12 13.98 -29.51
CA THR A 38 17.10 15.06 -29.32
C THR A 38 16.91 15.86 -28.02
N GLN A 39 15.92 15.53 -27.20
CA GLN A 39 15.60 16.25 -25.97
C GLN A 39 16.05 15.49 -24.72
N MET A 40 16.51 16.25 -23.72
CA MET A 40 16.78 15.74 -22.38
C MET A 40 15.65 16.14 -21.43
N ALA A 41 15.02 15.15 -20.80
CA ALA A 41 14.06 15.35 -19.72
C ALA A 41 14.72 15.01 -18.39
N THR A 42 14.62 15.92 -17.42
CA THR A 42 15.07 15.65 -16.04
C THR A 42 13.85 15.36 -15.18
N THR A 43 13.84 14.21 -14.51
CA THR A 43 12.82 13.89 -13.50
C THR A 43 13.43 13.98 -12.11
N HIS A 44 12.64 14.47 -11.15
CA HIS A 44 13.00 14.56 -9.73
C HIS A 44 12.63 13.29 -8.94
N SER A 45 12.36 12.20 -9.65
CA SER A 45 12.18 10.84 -9.15
C SER A 45 12.58 9.84 -10.24
N LEU A 46 12.96 8.62 -9.86
CA LEU A 46 13.09 7.54 -10.84
C LEU A 46 11.70 7.17 -11.41
N ILE A 47 11.65 6.75 -12.66
CA ILE A 47 10.43 6.14 -13.22
C ILE A 47 10.08 4.89 -12.41
N ASN A 48 8.78 4.68 -12.15
CA ASN A 48 8.23 3.60 -11.34
C ASN A 48 8.68 3.60 -9.87
N GLN A 49 9.12 4.75 -9.35
CA GLN A 49 9.49 4.91 -7.95
C GLN A 49 8.56 5.93 -7.26
N PRO A 50 7.68 5.48 -6.35
CA PRO A 50 6.99 6.34 -5.39
C PRO A 50 7.97 7.14 -4.55
N THR A 51 7.65 8.40 -4.24
CA THR A 51 8.46 9.20 -3.29
C THR A 51 8.30 8.68 -1.86
N VAL A 52 7.15 8.09 -1.53
CA VAL A 52 6.84 7.55 -0.20
C VAL A 52 6.12 6.23 -0.33
N LEU A 53 6.53 5.25 0.45
CA LEU A 53 5.80 4.02 0.74
C LEU A 53 5.63 3.91 2.25
N ALA A 54 4.44 3.55 2.73
CA ALA A 54 4.22 3.28 4.14
C ALA A 54 3.25 2.11 4.31
N ASN A 55 3.58 1.18 5.20
CA ASN A 55 2.77 0.01 5.49
C ASN A 55 2.71 -0.14 7.02
N GLY A 56 1.54 -0.48 7.54
CA GLY A 56 1.33 -0.67 8.96
C GLY A 56 0.30 -1.76 9.22
N ALA A 57 0.47 -2.51 10.30
CA ALA A 57 -0.50 -3.47 10.75
C ALA A 57 -0.61 -3.48 12.27
N VAL A 58 -1.84 -3.65 12.74
CA VAL A 58 -2.18 -3.86 14.14
C VAL A 58 -2.93 -5.18 14.22
N THR A 59 -2.48 -6.08 15.09
CA THR A 59 -3.15 -7.34 15.36
C THR A 59 -3.59 -7.39 16.81
N TRP A 60 -4.89 -7.40 17.05
CA TRP A 60 -5.46 -7.73 18.34
C TRP A 60 -5.56 -9.25 18.49
N LYS A 61 -4.92 -9.82 19.50
CA LYS A 61 -5.04 -11.24 19.85
C LYS A 61 -6.21 -11.44 20.80
N ILE A 62 -7.01 -12.46 20.52
CA ILE A 62 -8.19 -12.84 21.30
C ILE A 62 -8.00 -14.30 21.76
N PRO A 63 -7.33 -14.53 22.90
CA PRO A 63 -6.99 -15.88 23.36
C PRO A 63 -8.20 -16.78 23.60
N GLN A 64 -9.36 -16.21 23.95
CA GLN A 64 -10.59 -16.94 24.29
C GLN A 64 -11.15 -17.75 23.13
N ILE A 65 -10.82 -17.36 21.89
CA ILE A 65 -11.26 -18.02 20.67
C ILE A 65 -10.08 -18.55 19.84
N ASP A 66 -8.89 -18.56 20.45
CA ASP A 66 -7.60 -18.79 19.79
C ASP A 66 -7.52 -18.11 18.41
N GLY A 67 -7.76 -16.80 18.44
CA GLY A 67 -8.00 -16.02 17.24
C GLY A 67 -7.46 -14.61 17.34
N GLY A 68 -7.81 -13.79 16.36
CA GLY A 68 -7.38 -12.40 16.32
C GLY A 68 -8.07 -11.59 15.24
N LEU A 69 -7.93 -10.28 15.38
CA LEU A 69 -8.34 -9.28 14.40
C LEU A 69 -7.11 -8.49 13.97
N ARG A 70 -6.83 -8.45 12.68
CA ARG A 70 -5.77 -7.64 12.08
C ARG A 70 -6.35 -6.54 11.23
N VAL A 71 -5.84 -5.33 11.41
CA VAL A 71 -6.01 -4.20 10.51
C VAL A 71 -4.68 -3.94 9.84
N THR A 72 -4.66 -3.83 8.52
CA THR A 72 -3.47 -3.46 7.75
C THR A 72 -3.79 -2.22 6.92
N ALA A 73 -2.91 -1.23 6.96
CA ALA A 73 -2.98 -0.01 6.18
C ALA A 73 -1.74 0.12 5.31
N ASN A 74 -1.91 0.43 4.03
CA ASN A 74 -0.82 0.62 3.08
C ASN A 74 -1.02 1.94 2.34
N TYR A 75 0.07 2.65 2.09
CA TYR A 75 0.10 3.90 1.36
C TYR A 75 1.25 3.89 0.36
N SER A 76 0.96 4.30 -0.86
CA SER A 76 1.93 4.64 -1.89
C SER A 76 1.71 6.07 -2.35
N GLY A 77 2.78 6.87 -2.38
CA GLY A 77 2.78 8.14 -3.09
C GLY A 77 2.61 7.92 -4.59
N GLY A 78 2.13 8.95 -5.30
CA GLY A 78 2.08 8.94 -6.75
C GLY A 78 3.49 8.96 -7.35
N TYR A 79 3.60 8.50 -8.60
CA TYR A 79 4.88 8.43 -9.31
C TYR A 79 4.72 8.46 -10.83
N VAL A 80 5.78 8.84 -11.52
CA VAL A 80 5.86 8.85 -12.98
C VAL A 80 6.15 7.43 -13.47
N THR A 81 5.42 6.98 -14.49
CA THR A 81 5.56 5.66 -15.13
C THR A 81 6.17 5.75 -16.52
N SER A 82 5.95 6.85 -17.25
CA SER A 82 6.52 7.06 -18.58
C SER A 82 6.44 8.52 -19.05
N PHE A 83 7.13 8.81 -20.14
CA PHE A 83 7.02 10.07 -20.89
C PHE A 83 5.93 9.95 -21.97
N GLY A 84 5.23 11.04 -22.21
CA GLY A 84 4.27 11.15 -23.31
C GLY A 84 4.91 11.47 -24.66
N ALA A 85 4.11 11.38 -25.72
CA ALA A 85 4.54 11.70 -27.08
C ALA A 85 4.79 13.21 -27.29
N THR A 86 4.14 14.06 -26.49
CA THR A 86 4.33 15.51 -26.50
C THR A 86 5.48 15.88 -25.56
N PRO A 87 6.44 16.74 -25.97
CA PRO A 87 7.47 17.25 -25.09
C PRO A 87 6.89 17.79 -23.78
N GLY A 88 7.47 17.36 -22.67
CA GLY A 88 7.06 17.77 -21.34
C GLY A 88 5.78 17.11 -20.81
N LEU A 89 5.13 16.19 -21.54
CA LEU A 89 4.03 15.37 -21.04
C LEU A 89 4.57 14.13 -20.30
N TYR A 90 3.97 13.81 -19.16
CA TYR A 90 4.33 12.68 -18.31
C TYR A 90 3.07 11.88 -17.98
N TYR A 91 3.22 10.57 -17.89
CA TYR A 91 2.20 9.66 -17.36
C TYR A 91 2.67 9.11 -16.02
N GLY A 92 1.71 8.75 -15.18
CA GLY A 92 1.99 8.25 -13.86
C GLY A 92 0.84 7.50 -13.23
N PHE A 93 1.05 7.22 -11.96
CA PHE A 93 0.08 6.65 -11.07
C PHE A 93 -0.16 7.62 -9.91
N GLY A 94 -1.43 7.75 -9.52
CA GLY A 94 -1.84 8.52 -8.37
C GLY A 94 -1.41 7.88 -7.05
N SER A 95 -1.52 8.65 -5.96
CA SER A 95 -1.36 8.07 -4.63
C SER A 95 -2.48 7.08 -4.32
N LEU A 96 -2.15 6.03 -3.58
CA LEU A 96 -3.07 4.96 -3.23
C LEU A 96 -2.94 4.64 -1.75
N PHE A 97 -4.03 4.76 -1.01
CA PHE A 97 -4.17 4.21 0.34
C PHE A 97 -5.12 3.01 0.29
N THR A 98 -4.74 1.90 0.94
CA THR A 98 -5.61 0.73 1.10
C THR A 98 -5.66 0.32 2.55
N MET A 99 -6.83 -0.14 2.99
CA MET A 99 -7.03 -0.69 4.33
C MET A 99 -7.68 -2.05 4.23
N ASN A 100 -7.09 -3.05 4.88
CA ASN A 100 -7.56 -4.43 4.88
C ASN A 100 -7.85 -4.87 6.33
N LEU A 101 -8.85 -5.73 6.49
CA LEU A 101 -9.22 -6.35 7.76
C LEU A 101 -9.14 -7.86 7.62
N ALA A 102 -8.60 -8.54 8.62
CA ALA A 102 -8.64 -9.99 8.71
C ALA A 102 -9.06 -10.42 10.11
N PHE A 103 -10.07 -11.28 10.20
CA PHE A 103 -10.49 -11.90 11.45
C PHE A 103 -10.33 -13.41 11.33
N TRP A 104 -9.82 -14.06 12.37
CA TRP A 104 -9.76 -15.52 12.42
C TRP A 104 -10.03 -16.04 13.82
N HIS A 105 -10.53 -17.26 13.89
CA HIS A 105 -10.72 -17.97 15.15
C HIS A 105 -10.70 -19.48 14.92
N ARG A 106 -10.28 -20.22 15.95
CA ARG A 106 -10.38 -21.67 15.96
C ARG A 106 -11.83 -22.09 16.24
N VAL A 107 -12.34 -23.06 15.48
CA VAL A 107 -13.69 -23.63 15.63
C VAL A 107 -13.61 -24.91 16.44
N ILE A 108 -12.70 -25.79 16.05
CA ILE A 108 -12.30 -27.03 16.75
C ILE A 108 -10.78 -27.20 16.59
N PRO A 109 -10.10 -28.09 17.33
CA PRO A 109 -8.63 -28.19 17.33
C PRO A 109 -7.96 -28.23 15.94
N HIS A 110 -8.62 -28.81 14.93
CA HIS A 110 -8.12 -28.99 13.56
C HIS A 110 -8.83 -28.12 12.51
N LEU A 111 -9.60 -27.11 12.93
CA LEU A 111 -10.38 -26.26 12.02
C LEU A 111 -10.34 -24.80 12.46
N MET A 112 -9.88 -23.94 11.57
CA MET A 112 -9.90 -22.49 11.73
C MET A 112 -10.70 -21.84 10.60
N PHE A 113 -11.49 -20.83 10.96
CA PHE A 113 -12.13 -19.95 9.99
C PHE A 113 -11.39 -18.62 9.95
N LYS A 114 -11.18 -18.09 8.74
CA LYS A 114 -10.61 -16.77 8.50
C LYS A 114 -11.45 -16.00 7.50
N TYR A 115 -11.68 -14.73 7.80
CA TYR A 115 -12.47 -13.79 7.01
C TYR A 115 -11.58 -12.60 6.67
N GLU A 116 -11.50 -12.23 5.41
CA GLU A 116 -10.68 -11.10 4.95
C GLU A 116 -11.53 -10.11 4.16
N LEU A 117 -11.44 -8.84 4.53
CA LEU A 117 -12.00 -7.72 3.78
C LEU A 117 -10.84 -6.90 3.24
N MET A 118 -10.76 -6.83 1.92
CA MET A 118 -9.72 -6.11 1.19
C MET A 118 -10.25 -4.75 0.72
N ASN A 119 -9.39 -3.73 0.81
CA ASN A 119 -9.65 -2.37 0.37
C ASN A 119 -10.94 -1.75 0.96
N VAL A 120 -11.14 -1.85 2.27
CA VAL A 120 -12.33 -1.35 2.98
C VAL A 120 -12.56 0.16 2.75
N ALA A 121 -11.49 0.93 2.58
CA ALA A 121 -11.54 2.35 2.24
C ALA A 121 -12.08 2.64 0.82
N ASP A 122 -12.17 1.62 -0.04
CA ASP A 122 -12.65 1.70 -1.43
C ASP A 122 -11.87 2.68 -2.32
N GLN A 123 -10.63 2.98 -1.96
CA GLN A 123 -9.81 3.82 -2.81
C GLN A 123 -9.37 3.01 -4.02
N GLN A 124 -9.65 3.56 -5.20
CA GLN A 124 -9.31 2.95 -6.46
C GLN A 124 -7.98 3.52 -6.94
N PRO A 125 -7.05 2.68 -7.41
CA PRO A 125 -5.90 3.15 -8.13
C PRO A 125 -6.31 3.95 -9.37
N TYR A 126 -5.54 4.98 -9.72
CA TYR A 126 -5.84 5.83 -10.86
C TYR A 126 -4.57 6.23 -11.59
N ASN A 127 -4.64 6.22 -12.91
CA ASN A 127 -3.60 6.73 -13.77
C ASN A 127 -3.67 8.25 -13.81
N THR A 128 -2.50 8.87 -13.83
CA THR A 128 -2.36 10.33 -13.88
C THR A 128 -1.54 10.74 -15.10
N TYR A 129 -1.71 11.99 -15.52
CA TYR A 129 -0.86 12.64 -16.49
C TYR A 129 -0.60 14.09 -16.08
N GLY A 130 0.40 14.72 -16.68
CA GLY A 130 0.63 16.14 -16.50
C GLY A 130 1.94 16.60 -17.12
N TYR A 131 2.33 17.82 -16.82
CA TYR A 131 3.44 18.50 -17.46
C TYR A 131 4.60 18.74 -16.51
N GLU A 132 5.79 18.93 -17.06
CA GLU A 132 6.98 19.37 -16.31
C GLU A 132 7.37 18.45 -15.14
N GLY A 133 7.12 17.15 -15.26
CA GLY A 133 7.42 16.15 -14.24
C GLY A 133 6.38 16.05 -13.13
N HIS A 134 5.27 16.79 -13.23
CA HIS A 134 4.15 16.76 -12.30
C HIS A 134 2.95 16.04 -12.90
N VAL A 135 2.55 14.92 -12.30
CA VAL A 135 1.39 14.13 -12.71
C VAL A 135 0.15 14.55 -11.90
N SER A 136 -0.47 15.65 -12.32
CA SER A 136 -1.52 16.34 -11.53
C SER A 136 -2.96 16.07 -12.01
N PHE A 137 -3.15 15.51 -13.21
CA PHE A 137 -4.47 15.25 -13.78
C PHE A 137 -4.79 13.78 -13.77
N ILE A 138 -6.04 13.43 -13.46
CA ILE A 138 -6.52 12.05 -13.50
C ILE A 138 -6.87 11.69 -14.93
N ASN A 139 -6.31 10.60 -15.43
CA ASN A 139 -6.64 10.04 -16.74
C ASN A 139 -7.77 9.01 -16.61
N GLN A 140 -7.58 8.02 -15.72
CA GLN A 140 -8.44 6.85 -15.64
C GLN A 140 -8.40 6.24 -14.24
N TYR A 141 -9.55 5.81 -13.73
CA TYR A 141 -9.64 4.94 -12.55
C TYR A 141 -9.55 3.46 -12.94
N GLN A 142 -8.83 2.67 -12.15
CA GLN A 142 -8.82 1.22 -12.21
C GLN A 142 -9.69 0.69 -11.07
N TYR A 143 -10.90 0.21 -11.41
CA TYR A 143 -11.87 -0.26 -10.43
C TYR A 143 -11.57 -1.70 -10.01
N TYR A 144 -10.86 -1.86 -8.90
CA TYR A 144 -10.65 -3.15 -8.24
C TYR A 144 -11.66 -3.41 -7.11
N GLY A 145 -12.31 -2.36 -6.61
CA GLY A 145 -13.39 -2.43 -5.62
C GLY A 145 -12.95 -2.96 -4.26
N ARG A 146 -13.93 -3.45 -3.50
CA ARG A 146 -13.77 -4.14 -2.21
C ARG A 146 -13.79 -5.65 -2.44
N GLY A 147 -12.90 -6.37 -1.78
CA GLY A 147 -12.89 -7.83 -1.79
C GLY A 147 -13.35 -8.41 -0.45
N ALA A 148 -14.10 -9.50 -0.47
CA ALA A 148 -14.43 -10.27 0.73
C ALA A 148 -14.09 -11.75 0.48
N TYR A 149 -13.32 -12.34 1.38
CA TYR A 149 -12.84 -13.71 1.28
C TYR A 149 -13.14 -14.47 2.56
N PHE A 150 -13.48 -15.74 2.40
CA PHE A 150 -13.66 -16.68 3.49
C PHE A 150 -12.75 -17.88 3.24
N HIS A 151 -12.01 -18.26 4.27
CA HIS A 151 -11.07 -19.38 4.25
C HIS A 151 -11.45 -20.37 5.34
N VAL A 152 -11.44 -21.64 4.94
CA VAL A 152 -11.52 -22.78 5.84
C VAL A 152 -10.14 -23.43 5.87
N ILE A 153 -9.51 -23.45 7.03
CA ILE A 153 -8.13 -23.91 7.22
C ILE A 153 -8.15 -25.15 8.11
N PHE A 154 -7.51 -26.23 7.66
CA PHE A 154 -7.35 -27.48 8.38
C PHE A 154 -5.88 -27.70 8.73
N ASP A 155 -5.60 -28.08 9.98
CA ASP A 155 -4.27 -28.39 10.51
C ASP A 155 -4.15 -29.86 10.92
#